data_AF-A0A7X8DI40-F1
#
_entry.id   AF-A0A7X8DI40-F1
#
_cell.length_a   1.000
_cell.length_b   1.000
_cell.length_c   1.000
_cell.angle_alpha   90.00
_cell.angle_beta   90.00
_cell.angle_gamma   90.00
#
_symmetry.space_group_name_H-M   'P 1'
#
loop_
_entity.id
_entity.type
_entity.pdbx_description
1 polymer ?
#
loop_
_entity_poly.entity_id
_entity_poly.type
_entity_poly.pdbx_seq_one_letter_code
_entity_poly.pdbx_strand_id
1 'polypeptide(L)'
;MLSWLLKETKKWVDSGIITADQAVQITSLYPAASKSRLIPVLLLLGALLLGTGVILFFAANWQAIPSWAKISLVVAPLILFHLVALWTDKNYPHLSRTLTLLGCLMFGAGIWLIAQVFHIDVHFPNGMLFWLLGVLPVAFILREELTLGLSALLLAFWVLAAQSTALLVIFVALMLFGGIFYLNYTLRSSFALVVTLVSGAIFVNTTIYLLLADNYQFAEAASLIPLILLLLGSAYFYLSKH
;
A
#
# COMPACT_ATOMS: atom_id res chain seq x y z
N MET A 1 16.84 -15.50 19.07
CA MET A 1 16.89 -14.80 20.38
C MET A 1 17.78 -15.51 21.40
N LEU A 2 17.96 -16.84 21.37
CA LEU A 2 18.87 -17.56 22.30
C LEU A 2 20.35 -17.61 21.90
N SER A 3 20.70 -17.19 20.69
CA SER A 3 22.06 -17.24 20.17
C SER A 3 23.03 -16.33 20.91
N TRP A 4 22.55 -15.25 21.54
CA TRP A 4 23.38 -14.38 22.36
C TRP A 4 23.72 -15.04 23.70
N LEU A 5 22.75 -15.72 24.32
CA LEU A 5 22.92 -16.42 25.60
C LEU A 5 23.97 -17.52 25.49
N LEU A 6 23.88 -18.38 24.47
CA LEU A 6 24.88 -19.42 24.21
C LEU A 6 26.30 -18.86 24.02
N LYS A 7 26.42 -17.67 23.41
CA LYS A 7 27.69 -17.00 23.16
C LYS A 7 28.27 -16.42 24.45
N GLU A 8 27.42 -15.85 25.29
CA GLU A 8 27.82 -15.22 26.54
C GLU A 8 28.13 -16.25 27.63
N THR A 9 27.33 -17.32 27.73
CA THR A 9 27.60 -18.43 28.65
C THR A 9 28.95 -19.09 28.35
N LYS A 10 29.31 -19.23 27.06
CA LYS A 10 30.64 -19.73 26.66
C LYS A 10 31.76 -18.81 27.14
N LYS A 11 31.61 -17.49 26.97
CA LYS A 11 32.58 -16.51 27.50
C LYS A 11 32.72 -16.59 29.02
N TRP A 12 31.62 -16.79 29.74
CA TRP A 12 31.66 -16.90 31.21
C TRP A 12 32.36 -18.16 31.69
N VAL A 13 32.25 -19.27 30.95
CA VAL A 13 33.04 -20.49 31.20
C VAL A 13 34.51 -20.25 30.90
N ASP A 14 34.83 -19.67 29.74
CA ASP A 14 36.22 -19.37 29.32
C ASP A 14 36.91 -18.39 30.28
N SER A 15 36.13 -17.49 30.90
CA SER A 15 36.63 -16.52 31.89
C SER A 15 36.65 -17.07 33.33
N GLY A 16 36.24 -18.33 33.54
CA GLY A 16 36.20 -18.96 34.86
C GLY A 16 35.15 -18.40 35.82
N ILE A 17 34.19 -17.62 35.31
CA ILE A 17 33.12 -17.00 36.10
C ILE A 17 32.07 -18.05 36.53
N ILE A 18 31.83 -19.05 35.67
CA ILE A 18 30.92 -20.18 35.94
C ILE A 18 31.57 -21.50 35.51
N THR A 19 31.15 -22.61 36.10
CA THR A 19 31.58 -23.96 35.68
C THR A 19 30.80 -24.45 34.45
N ALA A 20 31.36 -25.45 33.77
CA ALA A 20 30.68 -26.09 32.63
C ALA A 20 29.31 -26.68 33.01
N ASP A 21 29.17 -27.24 34.22
CA ASP A 21 27.89 -27.76 34.71
C ASP A 21 26.87 -26.65 34.98
N GLN A 22 27.30 -25.50 35.51
CA GLN A 22 26.45 -24.33 35.70
C GLN A 22 25.98 -23.75 34.35
N ALA A 23 26.84 -23.75 33.34
CA ALA A 23 26.49 -23.33 31.99
C ALA A 23 25.38 -24.20 31.37
N VAL A 24 25.44 -25.52 31.59
CA VAL A 24 24.40 -26.47 31.14
C VAL A 24 23.09 -26.22 31.87
N GLN A 25 23.12 -26.01 33.19
CA GLN A 25 21.91 -25.67 33.95
C GLN A 25 21.27 -24.36 33.45
N ILE A 26 22.05 -23.30 33.25
CA ILE A 26 21.53 -21.99 32.80
C ILE A 26 20.90 -22.08 31.41
N THR A 27 21.55 -22.79 30.47
CA THR A 27 21.02 -22.95 29.11
C THR A 27 19.78 -23.85 29.06
N SER A 28 19.66 -24.82 29.97
CA SER A 28 18.48 -25.69 30.06
C SER A 28 17.20 -24.97 30.52
N LEU A 29 17.33 -23.85 31.23
CA LEU A 29 16.20 -23.00 31.65
C LEU A 29 15.55 -22.24 30.48
N TYR A 30 16.26 -22.14 29.35
CA TYR A 30 15.80 -21.42 28.16
C TYR A 30 15.82 -22.37 26.96
N PRO A 31 14.89 -23.34 26.88
CA PRO A 31 14.83 -24.21 25.71
C PRO A 31 14.64 -23.37 24.45
N ALA A 32 15.58 -23.50 23.51
CA ALA A 32 15.45 -22.87 22.22
C ALA A 32 14.23 -23.45 21.51
N ALA A 33 13.14 -22.69 21.48
CA ALA A 33 12.03 -22.95 20.57
C ALA A 33 12.57 -22.79 19.15
N SER A 34 13.12 -23.89 18.62
CA SER A 34 13.41 -24.08 17.20
C SER A 34 12.05 -24.11 16.49
N LYS A 35 11.45 -22.93 16.27
CA LYS A 35 10.33 -22.81 15.34
C LYS A 35 10.88 -23.15 13.97
N SER A 36 10.61 -24.37 13.53
CA SER A 36 10.95 -24.86 12.20
C SER A 36 10.47 -23.85 11.17
N ARG A 37 11.41 -23.23 10.45
CA ARG A 37 11.09 -22.30 9.36
C ARG A 37 10.47 -23.01 8.16
N LEU A 38 10.56 -24.35 8.11
CA LEU A 38 9.97 -25.15 7.04
C LEU A 38 8.45 -25.07 7.03
N ILE A 39 7.79 -25.06 8.19
CA ILE A 39 6.32 -25.04 8.25
C ILE A 39 5.76 -23.73 7.66
N PRO A 40 6.19 -22.53 8.09
CA PRO A 40 5.75 -21.28 7.45
C PRO A 40 6.07 -21.21 5.95
N VAL A 41 7.22 -21.74 5.52
CA VAL A 41 7.61 -21.74 4.09
C VAL A 41 6.71 -22.67 3.28
N LEU A 42 6.43 -23.88 3.75
CA LEU A 42 5.51 -24.81 3.09
C LEU A 42 4.08 -24.27 3.06
N LEU A 43 3.62 -23.60 4.11
CA LEU A 43 2.31 -22.93 4.13
C LEU A 43 2.25 -21.79 3.11
N LEU A 44 3.30 -20.97 3.01
CA LEU A 44 3.39 -19.90 2.02
C LEU A 44 3.39 -20.47 0.60
N LEU A 45 4.20 -21.50 0.32
CA LEU A 45 4.22 -22.16 -0.98
C LEU A 45 2.87 -22.80 -1.32
N GLY A 46 2.23 -23.47 -0.36
CA GLY A 46 0.90 -24.04 -0.52
C GLY A 46 -0.16 -22.99 -0.83
N ALA A 47 -0.14 -21.86 -0.12
CA ALA A 47 -1.06 -20.75 -0.38
C ALA A 47 -0.82 -20.12 -1.77
N LEU A 48 0.44 -19.95 -2.17
CA LEU A 48 0.79 -19.43 -3.50
C LEU A 48 0.35 -20.39 -4.61
N LEU A 49 0.60 -21.68 -4.48
CA LEU A 49 0.20 -22.70 -5.46
C LEU A 49 -1.33 -22.79 -5.55
N LEU A 50 -2.02 -22.80 -4.41
CA LEU A 50 -3.49 -22.83 -4.38
C LEU A 50 -4.07 -21.58 -5.03
N GLY A 51 -3.59 -20.38 -4.64
CA GLY A 51 -4.04 -19.12 -5.22
C GLY A 51 -3.79 -19.06 -6.72
N THR A 52 -2.61 -19.48 -7.17
CA THR A 52 -2.27 -19.56 -8.59
C THR A 52 -3.16 -20.58 -9.33
N GLY A 53 -3.41 -21.75 -8.74
CA GLY A 53 -4.28 -22.77 -9.31
C GLY A 53 -5.72 -22.29 -9.49
N VAL A 54 -6.25 -21.56 -8.50
CA VAL A 54 -7.57 -20.93 -8.61
C VAL A 54 -7.60 -19.89 -9.73
N ILE A 55 -6.59 -19.02 -9.81
CA ILE A 55 -6.47 -18.02 -10.88
C ILE A 55 -6.42 -18.72 -12.25
N LEU A 56 -5.58 -19.75 -12.39
CA LEU A 56 -5.45 -20.52 -13.64
C LEU A 56 -6.73 -21.24 -14.02
N PHE A 57 -7.48 -21.79 -13.05
CA PHE A 57 -8.77 -22.42 -13.30
C PHE A 57 -9.77 -21.43 -13.90
N PHE A 58 -9.91 -20.24 -13.31
CA PHE A 58 -10.77 -19.20 -13.85
C PHE A 58 -10.29 -18.67 -15.20
N ALA A 59 -8.97 -18.52 -15.37
CA ALA A 59 -8.38 -18.08 -16.63
C ALA A 59 -8.61 -19.10 -17.76
N ALA A 60 -8.39 -20.39 -17.50
CA ALA A 60 -8.61 -21.47 -18.47
C ALA A 60 -10.07 -21.60 -18.90
N ASN A 61 -11.01 -21.33 -17.98
CA ASN A 61 -12.44 -21.37 -18.25
C ASN A 61 -13.02 -20.00 -18.60
N TRP A 62 -12.19 -18.96 -18.79
CA TRP A 62 -12.66 -17.58 -18.89
C TRP A 62 -13.69 -17.37 -20.00
N GLN A 63 -13.51 -18.02 -21.15
CA GLN A 63 -14.44 -17.90 -22.28
C GLN A 63 -15.79 -18.57 -22.02
N ALA A 64 -15.83 -19.61 -21.20
CA ALA A 64 -17.07 -20.34 -20.87
C ALA A 64 -17.89 -19.63 -19.78
N ILE A 65 -17.27 -18.75 -18.98
CA ILE A 65 -17.95 -18.05 -17.89
C ILE A 65 -18.76 -16.87 -18.46
N PRO A 66 -20.08 -16.79 -18.21
CA PRO A 66 -20.90 -15.68 -18.68
C PRO A 66 -20.52 -14.38 -17.97
N SER A 67 -20.75 -13.23 -18.63
CA SER A 67 -20.34 -11.91 -18.13
C SER A 67 -20.90 -11.59 -16.74
N TRP A 68 -22.15 -11.96 -16.46
CA TRP A 68 -22.76 -11.72 -15.15
C TRP A 68 -22.01 -12.46 -14.03
N ALA A 69 -21.56 -13.70 -14.27
CA ALA A 69 -20.83 -14.48 -13.28
C ALA A 69 -19.43 -13.89 -13.04
N LYS A 70 -18.75 -13.40 -14.09
CA LYS A 70 -17.48 -12.67 -13.96
C LYS A 70 -17.64 -11.42 -13.09
N ILE A 71 -18.71 -10.66 -13.30
CA ILE A 71 -19.01 -9.47 -12.48
C ILE A 71 -19.30 -9.87 -11.04
N SER A 72 -20.10 -10.92 -10.82
CA SER A 72 -20.41 -11.43 -9.48
C SER A 72 -19.15 -11.85 -8.70
N LEU A 73 -18.11 -12.37 -9.37
CA LEU A 73 -16.85 -12.74 -8.73
C LEU A 73 -16.12 -11.55 -8.07
N VAL A 74 -16.42 -10.31 -8.47
CA VAL A 74 -15.83 -9.12 -7.85
C VAL A 74 -16.84 -8.37 -6.98
N VAL A 75 -18.07 -8.21 -7.46
CA VAL A 75 -19.11 -7.47 -6.73
C VAL A 75 -19.47 -8.18 -5.42
N ALA A 76 -19.57 -9.51 -5.40
CA ALA A 76 -19.94 -10.23 -4.19
C ALA A 76 -18.86 -10.12 -3.09
N PRO A 77 -17.56 -10.37 -3.35
CA PRO A 77 -16.52 -10.11 -2.34
C PRO A 77 -16.44 -8.65 -1.91
N LEU A 78 -16.60 -7.70 -2.83
CA LEU A 78 -16.60 -6.27 -2.50
C LEU A 78 -17.68 -5.94 -1.47
N ILE A 79 -18.92 -6.37 -1.70
CA ILE A 79 -20.04 -6.15 -0.77
C ILE A 79 -19.78 -6.88 0.53
N LEU A 80 -19.38 -8.16 0.46
CA LEU A 80 -19.15 -8.99 1.63
C LEU A 80 -18.07 -8.39 2.55
N PHE A 81 -16.95 -7.94 2.00
CA PHE A 81 -15.87 -7.35 2.79
C PHE A 81 -16.31 -6.08 3.52
N HIS A 82 -17.06 -5.19 2.87
CA HIS A 82 -17.58 -3.99 3.55
C HIS A 82 -18.64 -4.32 4.60
N LEU A 83 -19.55 -5.26 4.33
CA LEU A 83 -20.58 -5.66 5.31
C LEU A 83 -19.96 -6.34 6.54
N VAL A 84 -19.01 -7.25 6.33
CA VAL A 84 -18.31 -7.92 7.44
C VAL A 84 -17.41 -6.94 8.17
N ALA A 85 -16.79 -5.97 7.49
CA ALA A 85 -16.06 -4.89 8.15
C ALA A 85 -16.97 -4.11 9.12
N LEU A 86 -18.12 -3.64 8.64
CA LEU A 86 -19.11 -2.92 9.47
C LEU A 86 -19.60 -3.75 10.66
N TRP A 87 -19.82 -5.05 10.46
CA TRP A 87 -20.26 -5.95 11.53
C TRP A 87 -19.17 -6.21 12.58
N THR A 88 -17.91 -6.29 12.15
CA THR A 88 -16.77 -6.58 13.03
C THR A 88 -16.16 -5.35 13.69
N ASP A 89 -16.58 -4.15 13.31
CA ASP A 89 -15.97 -2.88 13.71
C ASP A 89 -15.80 -2.71 15.23
N LYS A 90 -16.83 -3.08 16.01
CA LYS A 90 -16.81 -2.93 17.48
C LYS A 90 -15.98 -4.00 18.19
N ASN A 91 -16.02 -5.24 17.71
CA ASN A 91 -15.45 -6.40 18.42
C ASN A 91 -14.03 -6.73 17.95
N TYR A 92 -13.74 -6.48 16.67
CA TYR A 92 -12.48 -6.81 16.01
C TYR A 92 -12.04 -5.67 15.07
N PRO A 93 -11.67 -4.50 15.60
CA PRO A 93 -11.37 -3.31 14.80
C PRO A 93 -10.23 -3.53 13.79
N HIS A 94 -9.21 -4.31 14.14
CA HIS A 94 -8.14 -4.63 13.19
C HIS A 94 -8.64 -5.43 11.98
N LEU A 95 -9.56 -6.37 12.21
CA LEU A 95 -10.16 -7.15 11.13
C LEU A 95 -11.07 -6.27 10.26
N SER A 96 -11.88 -5.40 10.88
CA SER A 96 -12.73 -4.42 10.18
C SER A 96 -11.91 -3.56 9.21
N ARG A 97 -10.78 -3.02 9.68
CA ARG A 97 -9.85 -2.22 8.88
C ARG A 97 -9.27 -2.97 7.70
N THR A 98 -8.80 -4.19 7.95
CA THR A 98 -8.24 -5.05 6.88
C THR A 98 -9.30 -5.42 5.84
N LEU A 99 -10.53 -5.73 6.27
CA LEU A 99 -11.64 -6.04 5.38
C LEU A 99 -12.08 -4.83 4.56
N THR A 100 -12.13 -3.64 5.17
CA THR A 100 -12.38 -2.39 4.47
C THR A 100 -11.35 -2.17 3.36
N LEU A 101 -10.06 -2.32 3.69
CA LEU A 101 -8.98 -2.19 2.72
C LEU A 101 -9.11 -3.23 1.59
N LEU A 102 -9.42 -4.49 1.91
CA LEU A 102 -9.66 -5.53 0.91
C LEU A 102 -10.84 -5.19 0.00
N GLY A 103 -11.92 -4.63 0.56
CA GLY A 103 -13.05 -4.12 -0.21
C GLY A 103 -12.63 -3.02 -1.19
N CYS A 104 -11.81 -2.06 -0.77
CA CYS A 104 -11.24 -1.03 -1.62
C CYS A 104 -10.33 -1.59 -2.72
N LEU A 105 -9.58 -2.66 -2.44
CA LEU A 105 -8.75 -3.34 -3.44
C LEU A 105 -9.60 -4.11 -4.47
N MET A 106 -10.67 -4.77 -4.02
CA MET A 106 -11.63 -5.45 -4.90
C MET A 106 -12.35 -4.46 -5.81
N PHE A 107 -12.65 -3.26 -5.33
CA PHE A 107 -13.22 -2.20 -6.18
C PHE A 107 -12.30 -1.86 -7.36
N GLY A 108 -11.01 -1.69 -7.09
CA GLY A 108 -9.99 -1.52 -8.12
C GLY A 108 -9.99 -2.67 -9.12
N ALA A 109 -9.81 -3.91 -8.63
CA ALA A 109 -9.82 -5.10 -9.48
C ALA A 109 -11.09 -5.19 -10.37
N GLY A 110 -12.24 -4.75 -9.84
CA GLY A 110 -13.51 -4.69 -10.56
C GLY A 110 -13.49 -3.74 -11.77
N ILE A 111 -12.83 -2.59 -11.66
CA ILE A 111 -12.70 -1.63 -12.77
C ILE A 111 -12.03 -2.31 -13.97
N TRP A 112 -10.88 -2.96 -13.76
CA TRP A 112 -10.17 -3.66 -14.83
C TRP A 112 -10.92 -4.91 -15.32
N LEU A 113 -11.61 -5.63 -14.43
CA LEU A 113 -12.40 -6.78 -14.84
C LEU A 113 -13.56 -6.39 -15.75
N ILE A 114 -14.29 -5.34 -15.38
CA ILE A 114 -15.39 -4.78 -16.17
C ILE A 114 -14.85 -4.29 -17.52
N ALA A 115 -13.71 -3.59 -17.51
CA ALA A 115 -13.06 -3.15 -18.74
C ALA A 115 -12.75 -4.32 -19.68
N GLN A 116 -12.20 -5.42 -19.15
CA GLN A 116 -11.93 -6.63 -19.95
C GLN A 116 -13.20 -7.33 -20.44
N VAL A 117 -14.22 -7.48 -19.59
CA VAL A 117 -15.47 -8.18 -19.94
C VAL A 117 -16.22 -7.48 -21.06
N PHE A 118 -16.25 -6.15 -21.03
CA PHE A 118 -16.96 -5.33 -22.02
C PHE A 118 -16.05 -4.79 -23.13
N HIS A 119 -14.79 -5.22 -23.20
CA HIS A 119 -13.80 -4.75 -24.17
C HIS A 119 -13.71 -3.22 -24.23
N ILE A 120 -13.78 -2.56 -23.06
CA ILE A 120 -13.64 -1.12 -22.93
C ILE A 120 -12.15 -0.81 -22.88
N ASP A 121 -11.67 -0.03 -23.84
CA ASP A 121 -10.33 0.55 -23.82
C ASP A 121 -10.25 1.66 -22.77
N VAL A 122 -10.05 1.25 -21.51
CA VAL A 122 -9.85 2.18 -20.41
C VAL A 122 -8.44 2.74 -20.51
N HIS A 123 -8.34 4.04 -20.81
CA HIS A 123 -7.10 4.78 -20.60
C HIS A 123 -6.66 4.60 -19.14
N PHE A 124 -5.46 4.07 -18.94
CA PHE A 124 -4.94 3.68 -17.63
C PHE A 124 -5.09 4.77 -16.54
N PRO A 125 -4.78 6.07 -16.80
CA PRO A 125 -5.01 7.13 -15.82
C PRO A 125 -6.48 7.27 -15.42
N ASN A 126 -7.44 7.06 -16.32
CA ASN A 126 -8.86 7.20 -15.99
C ASN A 126 -9.32 6.08 -15.07
N GLY A 127 -8.91 4.83 -15.32
CA GLY A 127 -9.20 3.70 -14.42
C GLY A 127 -8.65 3.94 -13.01
N MET A 128 -7.44 4.49 -12.95
CA MET A 128 -6.78 4.87 -11.70
C MET A 128 -7.53 5.98 -10.95
N LEU A 129 -8.02 6.98 -11.68
CA LEU A 129 -8.83 8.07 -11.12
C LEU A 129 -10.15 7.56 -10.56
N PHE A 130 -10.86 6.70 -11.29
CA PHE A 130 -12.11 6.10 -10.81
C PHE A 130 -11.88 5.25 -9.55
N TRP A 131 -10.76 4.53 -9.49
CA TRP A 131 -10.39 3.80 -8.29
C TRP A 131 -10.20 4.75 -7.10
N LEU A 132 -9.41 5.81 -7.28
CA LEU A 132 -9.20 6.82 -6.24
C LEU A 132 -10.52 7.47 -5.80
N LEU A 133 -11.38 7.85 -6.73
CA LEU A 133 -12.67 8.47 -6.44
C LEU A 133 -13.62 7.54 -5.67
N GLY A 134 -13.49 6.22 -5.81
CA GLY A 134 -14.27 5.27 -5.00
C GLY A 134 -13.67 5.03 -3.61
N VAL A 135 -12.34 5.08 -3.46
CA VAL A 135 -11.66 4.79 -2.19
C VAL A 135 -11.60 6.01 -1.27
N LEU A 136 -11.42 7.20 -1.83
CA LEU A 136 -11.27 8.43 -1.07
C LEU A 136 -12.49 8.76 -0.17
N PRO A 137 -13.76 8.62 -0.63
CA PRO A 137 -14.92 8.79 0.23
C PRO A 137 -14.97 7.78 1.37
N VAL A 138 -14.52 6.53 1.14
CA VAL A 138 -14.46 5.50 2.19
C VAL A 138 -13.45 5.92 3.26
N ALA A 139 -12.28 6.42 2.86
CA ALA A 139 -11.30 6.99 3.80
C ALA A 139 -11.87 8.18 4.57
N PHE A 140 -12.64 9.05 3.91
CA PHE A 140 -13.27 10.22 4.55
C PHE A 140 -14.34 9.83 5.57
N ILE A 141 -15.24 8.90 5.22
CA ILE A 141 -16.38 8.49 6.04
C ILE A 141 -15.91 7.63 7.22
N LEU A 142 -15.10 6.61 6.95
CA LEU A 142 -14.65 5.67 7.98
C LEU A 142 -13.45 6.19 8.78
N ARG A 143 -12.80 7.26 8.32
CA ARG A 143 -11.66 7.89 9.01
C ARG A 143 -10.51 6.91 9.27
N GLU A 144 -10.28 6.00 8.33
CA GLU A 144 -9.30 4.92 8.45
C GLU A 144 -7.98 5.23 7.74
N GLU A 145 -6.87 5.07 8.48
CA GLU A 145 -5.53 5.43 8.00
C GLU A 145 -5.06 4.55 6.84
N LEU A 146 -5.39 3.26 6.84
CA LEU A 146 -4.98 2.32 5.78
C LEU A 146 -5.62 2.68 4.43
N THR A 147 -6.91 3.04 4.46
CA THR A 147 -7.66 3.45 3.27
C THR A 147 -7.20 4.82 2.77
N LEU A 148 -6.80 5.72 3.67
CA LEU A 148 -6.16 6.98 3.31
C LEU A 148 -4.78 6.75 2.67
N GLY A 149 -3.98 5.84 3.22
CA GLY A 149 -2.70 5.43 2.64
C GLY A 149 -2.85 4.86 1.23
N LEU A 150 -3.86 4.01 1.02
CA LEU A 150 -4.21 3.54 -0.32
C LEU A 150 -4.57 4.72 -1.23
N SER A 151 -5.44 5.65 -0.79
CA SER A 151 -5.83 6.83 -1.57
C SER A 151 -4.61 7.68 -1.98
N ALA A 152 -3.66 7.89 -1.06
CA ALA A 152 -2.42 8.62 -1.36
C ALA A 152 -1.55 7.91 -2.40
N LEU A 153 -1.43 6.58 -2.31
CA LEU A 153 -0.74 5.77 -3.32
C LEU A 153 -1.44 5.83 -4.68
N LEU A 154 -2.77 5.74 -4.68
CA LEU A 154 -3.55 5.79 -5.90
C LEU A 154 -3.38 7.16 -6.60
N LEU A 155 -3.35 8.25 -5.82
CA LEU A 155 -3.05 9.59 -6.32
C LEU A 155 -1.64 9.67 -6.91
N ALA A 156 -0.64 9.12 -6.23
CA ALA A 156 0.74 9.11 -6.72
C ALA A 156 0.87 8.40 -8.08
N PHE A 157 0.26 7.21 -8.22
CA PHE A 157 0.23 6.48 -9.49
C PHE A 157 -0.54 7.22 -10.58
N TRP A 158 -1.68 7.84 -10.22
CA TRP A 158 -2.46 8.63 -11.17
C TRP A 158 -1.67 9.80 -11.73
N VAL A 159 -0.99 10.56 -10.87
CA VAL A 159 -0.12 11.68 -11.25
C VAL A 159 0.98 11.23 -12.21
N LEU A 160 1.65 10.12 -11.91
CA LEU A 160 2.72 9.57 -12.75
C LEU A 160 2.21 9.11 -14.11
N ALA A 161 0.95 8.67 -14.18
CA ALA A 161 0.34 8.17 -15.41
C ALA A 161 -0.31 9.28 -16.25
N ALA A 162 -0.88 10.31 -15.63
CA ALA A 162 -1.66 11.33 -16.31
C ALA A 162 -0.81 12.24 -17.21
N GLN A 163 0.41 12.61 -16.77
CA GLN A 163 1.42 13.41 -17.49
C GLN A 163 0.83 14.41 -18.51
N SER A 164 -0.07 15.27 -18.03
CA SER A 164 -0.84 16.18 -18.88
C SER A 164 -0.77 17.60 -18.33
N THR A 165 -0.61 18.56 -19.23
CA THR A 165 -0.64 20.01 -18.97
C THR A 165 -2.05 20.60 -19.08
N ALA A 166 -3.07 19.78 -19.35
CA ALA A 166 -4.44 20.24 -19.44
C ALA A 166 -4.91 20.87 -18.11
N LEU A 167 -5.48 22.07 -18.18
CA LEU A 167 -5.95 22.81 -16.99
C LEU A 167 -6.93 22.00 -16.13
N LEU A 168 -7.79 21.19 -16.76
CA LEU A 168 -8.71 20.32 -16.05
C LEU A 168 -7.97 19.27 -15.19
N VAL A 169 -6.91 18.66 -15.72
CA VAL A 169 -6.11 17.66 -15.01
C VAL A 169 -5.40 18.31 -13.82
N ILE A 170 -4.85 19.51 -14.02
CA ILE A 170 -4.21 20.28 -12.95
C ILE A 170 -5.21 20.62 -11.85
N PHE A 171 -6.39 21.11 -12.22
CA PHE A 171 -7.44 21.45 -11.27
C PHE A 171 -7.91 20.24 -10.46
N VAL A 172 -8.15 19.11 -11.13
CA VAL A 172 -8.53 17.84 -10.47
C VAL A 172 -7.42 17.35 -9.54
N ALA A 173 -6.16 17.40 -9.98
CA ALA A 173 -5.01 17.04 -9.14
C ALA A 173 -4.96 17.88 -7.86
N LEU A 174 -5.07 19.21 -7.98
CA LEU A 174 -5.06 20.12 -6.84
C LEU A 174 -6.21 19.85 -5.86
N MET A 175 -7.41 19.56 -6.37
CA MET A 175 -8.56 19.20 -5.54
C MET A 175 -8.32 17.90 -4.76
N LEU A 176 -7.76 16.88 -5.42
CA LEU A 176 -7.44 15.60 -4.79
C LEU A 176 -6.31 15.72 -3.76
N PHE A 177 -5.25 16.48 -4.09
CA PHE A 177 -4.18 16.80 -3.14
C PHE A 177 -4.73 17.53 -1.91
N GLY A 178 -5.58 18.54 -2.10
CA GLY A 178 -6.22 19.28 -1.01
C GLY A 178 -7.09 18.38 -0.13
N GLY A 179 -7.91 17.52 -0.73
CA GLY A 179 -8.77 16.58 -0.01
C GLY A 179 -7.98 15.56 0.83
N ILE A 180 -6.95 14.94 0.24
CA ILE A 180 -6.09 13.98 0.94
C ILE A 180 -5.25 14.68 2.02
N PHE A 181 -4.76 15.89 1.76
CA PHE A 181 -4.02 16.67 2.74
C PHE A 181 -4.88 17.07 3.95
N TYR A 182 -6.12 17.49 3.72
CA TYR A 182 -7.10 17.76 4.78
C TYR A 182 -7.36 16.52 5.65
N LEU A 183 -7.50 15.36 5.02
CA LEU A 183 -7.68 14.09 5.73
C LEU A 183 -6.41 13.67 6.49
N ASN A 184 -5.22 13.89 5.94
CA ASN A 184 -3.95 13.64 6.63
C ASN A 184 -3.81 14.51 7.88
N TYR A 185 -4.21 15.77 7.82
CA TYR A 185 -4.22 16.66 8.99
C TYR A 185 -5.16 16.14 10.09
N THR A 186 -6.32 15.62 9.70
CA THR A 186 -7.34 15.12 10.63
C THR A 186 -6.96 13.76 11.23
N LEU A 187 -6.43 12.84 10.42
CA LEU A 187 -6.15 11.45 10.79
C LEU A 187 -4.69 11.22 11.21
N ARG A 188 -3.82 12.24 11.09
CA ARG A 188 -2.40 12.23 11.51
C ARG A 188 -1.57 11.06 10.96
N SER A 189 -1.93 10.52 9.78
CA SER A 189 -1.17 9.44 9.16
C SER A 189 0.13 9.95 8.53
N SER A 190 1.27 9.59 9.14
CA SER A 190 2.59 9.99 8.64
C SER A 190 2.91 9.39 7.26
N PHE A 191 2.52 8.14 7.04
CA PHE A 191 2.73 7.46 5.75
C PHE A 191 1.98 8.14 4.62
N ALA A 192 0.67 8.35 4.78
CA ALA A 192 -0.15 8.97 3.74
C ALA A 192 0.28 10.42 3.47
N LEU A 193 0.70 11.17 4.50
CA LEU A 193 1.26 12.51 4.36
C LEU A 193 2.53 12.48 3.50
N VAL A 194 3.50 11.60 3.81
CA VAL A 194 4.75 11.49 3.04
C VAL A 194 4.47 11.17 1.58
N VAL A 195 3.62 10.18 1.31
CA VAL A 195 3.26 9.80 -0.07
C VAL A 195 2.59 10.97 -0.79
N THR A 196 1.71 11.71 -0.12
CA THR A 196 1.00 12.87 -0.70
C THR A 196 1.97 14.02 -1.02
N LEU A 197 2.91 14.32 -0.12
CA LEU A 197 3.90 15.38 -0.35
C LEU A 197 4.87 15.02 -1.48
N VAL A 198 5.38 13.78 -1.49
CA VAL A 198 6.27 13.29 -2.55
C VAL A 198 5.56 13.30 -3.91
N SER A 199 4.32 12.81 -3.96
CA SER A 199 3.55 12.83 -5.21
C SER A 199 3.19 14.25 -5.66
N GLY A 200 2.90 15.18 -4.74
CA GLY A 200 2.66 16.59 -5.06
C GLY A 200 3.90 17.26 -5.66
N ALA A 201 5.07 17.02 -5.09
CA ALA A 201 6.35 17.47 -5.63
C ALA A 201 6.61 16.93 -7.03
N ILE A 202 6.40 15.62 -7.24
CA ILE A 202 6.54 15.00 -8.56
C ILE A 202 5.55 15.63 -9.54
N PHE A 203 4.29 15.82 -9.15
CA PHE A 203 3.27 16.42 -10.00
C PHE A 203 3.66 17.83 -10.47
N VAL A 204 4.07 18.69 -9.53
CA VAL A 204 4.51 20.06 -9.83
C VAL A 204 5.74 20.05 -10.73
N ASN A 205 6.73 19.22 -10.40
CA ASN A 205 7.95 19.09 -11.21
C ASN A 205 7.63 18.64 -12.64
N THR A 206 6.84 17.57 -12.80
CA THR A 206 6.45 17.05 -14.12
C THR A 206 5.63 18.06 -14.90
N THR A 207 4.72 18.80 -14.25
CA THR A 207 3.91 19.82 -14.91
C THR A 207 4.78 20.98 -15.40
N ILE A 208 5.70 21.48 -14.58
CA ILE A 208 6.67 22.52 -14.97
C ILE A 208 7.55 22.01 -16.12
N TYR A 209 8.05 20.78 -16.02
CA TYR A 209 8.86 20.17 -17.06
C TYR A 209 8.12 20.13 -18.39
N LEU A 210 6.87 19.65 -18.41
CA LEU A 210 6.08 19.57 -19.64
C LEU A 210 5.78 20.95 -20.23
N LEU A 211 5.47 21.94 -19.40
CA LEU A 211 5.23 23.33 -19.84
C LEU A 211 6.49 24.00 -20.43
N LEU A 212 7.67 23.68 -19.91
CA LEU A 212 8.95 24.22 -20.40
C LEU A 212 9.48 23.46 -21.62
N ALA A 213 9.23 22.15 -21.69
CA ALA A 213 9.59 21.30 -22.82
C ALA A 213 8.81 21.71 -24.09
N ASP A 214 7.52 22.01 -23.97
CA ASP A 214 6.70 22.56 -25.06
C ASP A 214 7.22 23.93 -25.55
N ASN A 215 7.93 24.68 -24.68
CA ASN A 215 8.48 26.00 -24.95
C ASN A 215 9.99 26.01 -25.30
N TYR A 216 10.62 24.86 -25.57
CA TYR A 216 12.04 24.73 -25.93
C TYR A 216 13.05 25.32 -24.91
N GLN A 217 12.70 25.43 -23.62
CA GLN A 217 13.59 25.97 -22.57
C GLN A 217 14.15 24.85 -21.65
N PHE A 218 14.86 23.88 -22.24
CA PHE A 218 15.31 22.64 -21.58
C PHE A 218 16.37 22.81 -20.47
N ALA A 219 17.17 23.87 -20.49
CA ALA A 219 18.35 23.98 -19.62
C ALA A 219 18.03 24.29 -18.15
N GLU A 220 16.87 24.89 -17.85
CA GLU A 220 16.54 25.35 -16.50
C GLU A 220 15.73 24.33 -15.67
N ALA A 221 14.96 23.45 -16.33
CA ALA A 221 14.06 22.51 -15.65
C ALA A 221 14.79 21.40 -14.87
N ALA A 222 15.97 20.98 -15.32
CA ALA A 222 16.77 19.94 -14.64
C ALA A 222 17.31 20.40 -13.27
N SER A 223 17.36 21.70 -13.02
CA SER A 223 17.92 22.29 -11.79
C SER A 223 16.97 22.28 -10.58
N LEU A 224 15.67 22.06 -10.79
CA LEU A 224 14.65 22.12 -9.74
C LEU A 224 14.46 20.80 -8.98
N ILE A 225 14.86 19.68 -9.60
CA ILE A 225 14.70 18.32 -9.05
C ILE A 225 15.39 18.15 -7.68
N PRO A 226 16.66 18.59 -7.49
CA PRO A 226 17.32 18.48 -6.19
C PRO A 226 16.73 19.42 -5.13
N LEU A 227 16.23 20.59 -5.54
CA LEU A 227 15.72 21.62 -4.64
C LEU A 227 14.38 21.19 -4.00
N ILE A 228 13.51 20.59 -4.81
CA ILE A 228 12.22 20.08 -4.34
C ILE A 228 12.42 18.88 -3.38
N LEU A 229 13.35 17.98 -3.68
CA LEU A 229 13.73 16.88 -2.79
C LEU A 229 14.32 17.39 -1.46
N LEU A 230 15.12 18.46 -1.50
CA LEU A 230 15.70 19.08 -0.30
C LEU A 230 14.64 19.72 0.60
N LEU A 231 13.67 20.44 0.02
CA LEU A 231 12.58 21.09 0.75
C LEU A 231 11.59 20.08 1.36
N LEU A 232 11.37 18.95 0.70
CA LEU A 232 10.58 17.85 1.25
C LEU A 232 11.25 17.17 2.43
N GLY A 233 12.57 16.97 2.36
CA GLY A 233 13.36 16.43 3.47
C GLY A 233 13.34 17.32 4.72
N SER A 234 13.38 18.64 4.53
CA SER A 234 13.33 19.61 5.64
C SER A 234 11.94 19.71 6.27
N ALA A 235 10.87 19.65 5.48
CA ALA A 235 9.49 19.61 5.98
C ALA A 235 9.21 18.34 6.82
N TYR A 236 9.72 17.18 6.39
CA TYR A 236 9.62 15.92 7.14
C TYR A 236 10.34 15.99 8.50
N PHE A 237 11.55 16.56 8.53
CA PHE A 237 12.31 16.72 9.77
C PHE A 237 11.60 17.65 10.76
N TYR A 238 10.93 18.70 10.27
CA TYR A 238 10.22 19.65 11.13
C TYR A 238 8.92 19.07 11.71
N LEU A 239 8.18 18.28 10.92
CA LEU A 239 6.92 17.66 11.33
C LEU A 239 7.09 16.40 12.19
N SER A 240 8.25 15.75 12.16
CA SER A 240 8.53 14.57 13.01
C SER A 240 8.91 14.90 14.46
N LYS A 241 9.06 16.19 14.80
CA LYS A 241 9.44 16.65 16.14
C LYS A 241 8.27 17.17 16.98
N HIS A 242 7.04 17.19 16.45
CA HIS A 242 5.82 17.64 17.11
C HIS A 242 4.69 16.64 16.91
#